data_AF-A0A0C3CB81-F1
#
_entry.id   AF-A0A0C3CB81-F1
#
_cell.length_a   1.000
_cell.length_b   1.000
_cell.length_c   1.000
_cell.angle_alpha   90.00
_cell.angle_beta   90.00
_cell.angle_gamma   90.00
#
_symmetry.space_group_name_H-M   'P 1'
#
loop_
_entity.id
_entity.type
_entity.pdbx_description
1 polymer ?
#
loop_
_entity_poly.entity_id
_entity_poly.type
_entity_poly.pdbx_seq_one_letter_code
_entity_poly.pdbx_strand_id
1 'polypeptide(L)'
;MILQPNFANRRFANANDECENIPPALSPARPPALPPALHPKLLSAHLHAPDAARRRRARMSGSGMTRKQKYSVQHAKRRSDKSKTSVRFTVTTVPTIADVEMAEAQTPQPQPKPRTYPLSLPKELARPEYKEVPVESLQAIDPALANTDIEHIRDSLDLQNFRLMQSLASVKVNVIEDKLPKELSITVSEATAILPTHLLAVFGKPSGNGPRKVTLYPVHSLVLASQCANLPKFPAALPVPLLENGKEEVQLPVFSICLPFPQSYALLSRYLYTKNIDLLLHTYLPRPPPPSFMDNRDDLLLAVATDLAATFTIQTLAKCAISLHGLWQNVCALGIFDDELWDAIDLMWQTLLTALAIATGKPGMMLDQSGQVTQDEAAAPVRAVL
;
A
#
# COMPACT_ATOMS: atom_id res chain seq x y z
N MET A 1 11.36 -23.11 -9.60
CA MET A 1 10.95 -21.74 -9.15
C MET A 1 9.49 -21.84 -8.69
N ILE A 2 9.13 -21.59 -7.43
CA ILE A 2 7.72 -21.73 -7.00
C ILE A 2 7.01 -20.39 -7.25
N LEU A 3 6.39 -20.26 -8.42
CA LEU A 3 5.47 -19.18 -8.74
C LEU A 3 4.10 -19.51 -8.15
N GLN A 4 3.59 -18.64 -7.28
CA GLN A 4 2.19 -18.71 -6.87
C GLN A 4 1.40 -17.65 -7.62
N PRO A 5 0.43 -18.03 -8.49
CA PRO A 5 -0.54 -17.11 -9.02
C PRO A 5 -1.51 -16.72 -7.90
N ASN A 6 -1.13 -15.77 -7.05
CA ASN A 6 -2.01 -15.20 -6.03
C ASN A 6 -2.57 -13.88 -6.53
N PHE A 7 -3.57 -13.98 -7.40
CA PHE A 7 -4.47 -12.87 -7.68
C PHE A 7 -5.91 -13.31 -7.45
N ALA A 8 -6.62 -12.51 -6.66
CA ALA A 8 -8.07 -12.48 -6.44
C ALA A 8 -8.77 -13.50 -5.50
N ASN A 9 -8.11 -14.46 -4.83
CA ASN A 9 -8.84 -15.43 -3.99
C ASN A 9 -8.43 -15.56 -2.51
N ARG A 10 -8.03 -14.47 -1.84
CA ARG A 10 -8.13 -14.42 -0.37
C ARG A 10 -9.48 -13.82 0.03
N ARG A 11 -10.52 -14.66 0.01
CA ARG A 11 -11.65 -14.48 0.92
C ARG A 11 -11.10 -14.69 2.33
N PHE A 12 -11.12 -13.65 3.15
CA PHE A 12 -11.03 -13.83 4.59
C PHE A 12 -12.35 -14.48 5.02
N ALA A 13 -12.28 -15.76 5.37
CA ALA A 13 -13.39 -16.46 6.00
C ALA A 13 -13.47 -16.00 7.46
N ASN A 14 -14.62 -15.42 7.85
CA ASN A 14 -15.30 -15.77 9.08
C ASN A 14 -16.78 -15.34 9.03
N ALA A 15 -17.62 -16.38 9.14
CA ALA A 15 -18.93 -16.52 9.78
C ALA A 15 -20.12 -15.56 9.47
N ASN A 16 -21.16 -16.21 8.91
CA ASN A 16 -22.61 -16.06 9.16
C ASN A 16 -23.32 -14.79 8.66
N ASP A 17 -24.07 -14.91 7.57
CA ASP A 17 -25.55 -14.92 7.66
C ASP A 17 -26.18 -15.42 6.35
N GLU A 18 -27.18 -16.29 6.50
CA GLU A 18 -28.03 -16.82 5.44
C GLU A 18 -29.07 -15.77 5.04
N CYS A 19 -29.28 -15.57 3.73
CA CYS A 19 -30.54 -15.07 3.16
C CYS A 19 -30.53 -15.31 1.64
N GLU A 20 -31.25 -16.37 1.23
CA GLU A 20 -31.59 -16.64 -0.16
C GLU A 20 -32.45 -15.50 -0.73
N ASN A 21 -32.09 -14.99 -1.90
CA ASN A 21 -33.02 -14.28 -2.79
C ASN A 21 -32.57 -14.48 -4.25
N ILE A 22 -33.28 -15.36 -4.95
CA ILE A 22 -33.11 -15.64 -6.38
C ILE A 22 -34.06 -14.71 -7.16
N PRO A 23 -33.57 -13.81 -8.03
CA PRO A 23 -34.43 -13.08 -8.95
C PRO A 23 -34.74 -13.91 -10.22
N PRO A 24 -35.86 -13.63 -10.90
CA PRO A 24 -36.32 -14.42 -12.04
C PRO A 24 -35.43 -14.22 -13.28
N ALA A 25 -35.29 -15.30 -14.04
CA ALA A 25 -34.54 -15.35 -15.29
C ALA A 25 -35.16 -14.44 -16.37
N LEU A 26 -34.37 -13.47 -16.84
CA LEU A 26 -34.65 -12.69 -18.04
C LEU A 26 -33.96 -13.33 -19.25
N SER A 27 -34.73 -13.54 -20.31
CA SER A 27 -34.29 -14.08 -21.61
C SER A 27 -33.14 -13.27 -22.24
N PRO A 28 -32.25 -13.91 -23.04
CA PRO A 28 -31.07 -13.25 -23.58
C PRO A 28 -31.44 -12.33 -24.74
N ALA A 29 -31.45 -11.02 -24.50
CA ALA A 29 -31.40 -10.03 -25.56
C ALA A 29 -29.98 -10.01 -26.16
N ARG A 30 -29.89 -10.14 -27.48
CA ARG A 30 -28.65 -10.07 -28.26
C ARG A 30 -27.96 -8.73 -27.98
N PRO A 31 -26.72 -8.70 -27.46
CA PRO A 31 -26.04 -7.45 -27.17
C PRO A 31 -25.77 -6.68 -28.47
N PRO A 32 -25.87 -5.33 -28.46
CA PRO A 32 -25.49 -4.51 -29.59
C PRO A 32 -24.00 -4.73 -29.90
N ALA A 33 -23.65 -4.71 -31.20
CA ALA A 33 -22.28 -4.87 -31.65
C ALA A 33 -21.38 -3.83 -30.97
N LEU A 34 -20.41 -4.32 -30.18
CA LEU A 34 -19.40 -3.48 -29.55
C LEU A 34 -18.51 -2.86 -30.64
N PRO A 35 -18.16 -1.57 -30.54
CA PRO A 35 -17.20 -0.95 -31.45
C PRO A 35 -15.84 -1.66 -31.37
N PRO A 36 -15.04 -1.63 -32.45
CA PRO A 36 -13.77 -2.35 -32.52
C PRO A 36 -12.83 -1.94 -31.37
N ALA A 37 -12.10 -2.92 -30.86
CA ALA A 37 -11.13 -2.78 -29.78
C ALA A 37 -10.24 -1.54 -29.92
N LEU A 38 -10.31 -0.68 -28.92
CA LEU A 38 -9.68 0.63 -28.97
C LEU A 38 -8.27 0.58 -28.36
N HIS A 39 -7.34 1.21 -29.08
CA HIS A 39 -5.88 1.25 -28.85
C HIS A 39 -5.49 1.83 -27.47
N PRO A 40 -4.29 1.53 -26.92
CA PRO A 40 -3.70 2.21 -25.75
C PRO A 40 -3.62 3.75 -25.87
N LYS A 41 -3.80 4.29 -27.08
CA LYS A 41 -4.04 5.72 -27.31
C LYS A 41 -5.31 6.24 -26.64
N LEU A 42 -6.22 5.42 -26.11
CA LEU A 42 -7.41 5.91 -25.39
C LEU A 42 -7.08 6.62 -24.08
N LEU A 43 -6.11 6.12 -23.31
CA LEU A 43 -5.67 6.83 -22.10
C LEU A 43 -5.15 8.22 -22.50
N SER A 44 -4.31 8.27 -23.54
CA SER A 44 -3.80 9.52 -24.12
C SER A 44 -4.90 10.40 -24.73
N ALA A 45 -5.86 9.83 -25.45
CA ALA A 45 -6.95 10.55 -26.09
C ALA A 45 -7.93 11.13 -25.07
N HIS A 46 -8.20 10.40 -23.97
CA HIS A 46 -8.95 10.94 -22.83
C HIS A 46 -8.18 12.04 -22.10
N LEU A 47 -6.85 11.95 -22.02
CA LEU A 47 -6.01 13.02 -21.47
C LEU A 47 -6.05 14.30 -22.32
N HIS A 48 -6.22 14.16 -23.64
CA HIS A 48 -6.22 15.26 -24.62
C HIS A 48 -7.62 15.77 -25.01
N ALA A 49 -8.70 15.15 -24.55
CA ALA A 49 -10.04 15.69 -24.76
C ALA A 49 -10.14 17.08 -24.10
N PRO A 50 -10.56 18.15 -24.83
CA PRO A 50 -10.59 19.50 -24.30
C PRO A 50 -11.70 19.62 -23.25
N ASP A 51 -11.33 19.38 -21.99
CA ASP A 51 -12.30 19.28 -20.91
C ASP A 51 -12.75 20.68 -20.46
N ALA A 52 -13.97 21.06 -20.83
CA ALA A 52 -14.62 22.28 -20.35
C ALA A 52 -14.75 22.31 -18.80
N ALA A 53 -14.62 21.16 -18.12
CA ALA A 53 -14.58 21.06 -16.67
C ALA A 53 -13.35 21.76 -16.04
N ARG A 54 -12.25 21.92 -16.79
CA ARG A 54 -11.00 22.54 -16.34
C ARG A 54 -11.18 24.00 -15.88
N ARG A 55 -12.18 24.70 -16.42
CA ARG A 55 -12.46 26.11 -16.06
C ARG A 55 -13.19 26.28 -14.73
N ARG A 56 -13.86 25.24 -14.21
CA ARG A 56 -14.66 25.38 -12.96
C ARG A 56 -13.85 25.12 -11.69
N ARG A 57 -12.89 24.18 -11.68
CA ARG A 57 -12.10 23.88 -10.46
C ARG A 57 -10.99 24.88 -10.17
N ALA A 58 -10.43 25.53 -11.19
CA ALA A 58 -9.34 26.51 -11.02
C ALA A 58 -9.74 27.77 -10.21
N ARG A 59 -11.04 28.00 -9.95
CA ARG A 59 -11.52 29.22 -9.27
C ARG A 59 -11.71 29.08 -7.76
N MET A 60 -11.61 27.89 -7.16
CA MET A 60 -11.88 27.71 -5.72
C MET A 60 -10.65 27.45 -4.84
N SER A 61 -9.44 27.28 -5.40
CA SER A 61 -8.20 27.18 -4.62
C SER A 61 -7.45 28.51 -4.57
N GLY A 62 -7.96 29.47 -3.79
CA GLY A 62 -7.39 30.81 -3.60
C GLY A 62 -6.11 30.88 -2.74
N SER A 63 -5.25 29.87 -2.78
CA SER A 63 -3.97 29.88 -2.03
C SER A 63 -2.85 29.64 -3.04
N GLY A 64 -2.19 30.72 -3.47
CA GLY A 64 -1.18 30.77 -4.54
C GLY A 64 0.14 30.04 -4.27
N MET A 65 0.15 29.08 -3.35
CA MET A 65 1.28 28.21 -3.09
C MET A 65 1.10 26.94 -3.90
N THR A 66 2.03 26.68 -4.82
CA THR A 66 2.02 25.42 -5.58
C THR A 66 2.07 24.25 -4.61
N ARG A 67 1.40 23.13 -4.92
CA ARG A 67 1.39 21.93 -4.08
C ARG A 67 2.82 21.50 -3.70
N LYS A 68 3.77 21.68 -4.62
CA LYS A 68 5.22 21.52 -4.42
C LYS A 68 5.79 22.37 -3.26
N GLN A 69 5.45 23.65 -3.19
CA GLN A 69 5.88 24.53 -2.11
C GLN A 69 5.26 24.12 -0.76
N LYS A 70 3.96 23.78 -0.73
CA LYS A 70 3.31 23.27 0.50
C LYS A 70 3.98 21.99 1.00
N TYR A 71 4.24 21.06 0.09
CA TYR A 71 4.92 19.80 0.39
C TYR A 71 6.32 20.04 0.97
N SER A 72 7.13 20.86 0.31
CA SER A 72 8.50 21.16 0.75
C SER A 72 8.57 21.82 2.13
N VAL A 73 7.66 22.77 2.42
CA VAL A 73 7.60 23.49 3.70
C VAL A 73 7.14 22.55 4.82
N GLN A 74 6.12 21.73 4.58
CA GLN A 74 5.67 20.74 5.58
C GLN A 74 6.75 19.68 5.86
N HIS A 75 7.45 19.20 4.84
CA HIS A 75 8.55 18.26 5.01
C HIS A 75 9.75 18.86 5.74
N ALA A 76 10.12 20.12 5.43
CA ALA A 76 11.20 20.82 6.12
C ALA A 76 10.89 20.99 7.61
N LYS A 77 9.65 21.35 7.97
CA LYS A 77 9.20 21.42 9.36
C LYS A 77 9.29 20.08 10.08
N ARG A 78 8.96 18.97 9.40
CA ARG A 78 9.09 17.62 9.97
C ARG A 78 10.54 17.13 10.07
N ARG A 79 11.51 17.76 9.39
CA ARG A 79 12.94 17.42 9.47
C ARG A 79 13.64 18.02 10.68
N SER A 80 13.19 19.15 11.21
CA SER A 80 13.91 19.84 12.31
C SER A 80 13.84 19.10 13.65
N ASP A 81 12.84 18.23 13.84
CA ASP A 81 12.50 17.72 15.18
C ASP A 81 12.91 16.25 15.42
N LYS A 82 13.56 15.58 14.45
CA LYS A 82 13.71 14.11 14.50
C LYS A 82 14.95 13.64 15.25
N SER A 83 14.73 13.36 16.54
CA SER A 83 15.59 12.57 17.41
C SER A 83 15.74 11.12 16.87
N LYS A 84 16.96 10.58 16.88
CA LYS A 84 17.30 9.18 16.52
C LYS A 84 16.82 8.16 17.57
N THR A 85 15.65 8.37 18.16
CA THR A 85 15.12 7.50 19.21
C THR A 85 14.51 6.24 18.63
N SER A 86 15.08 5.09 18.99
CA SER A 86 14.44 3.79 18.79
C SER A 86 13.79 3.34 20.09
N VAL A 87 12.59 2.76 19.97
CA VAL A 87 11.85 2.14 21.06
C VAL A 87 12.20 0.65 21.07
N ARG A 88 12.56 0.13 22.25
CA ARG A 88 12.89 -1.28 22.45
C ARG A 88 11.78 -1.98 23.21
N PHE A 89 11.20 -3.00 22.59
CA PHE A 89 10.20 -3.87 23.18
C PHE A 89 10.79 -5.25 23.47
N THR A 90 10.22 -5.94 24.43
CA THR A 90 10.60 -7.31 24.79
C THR A 90 9.45 -8.23 24.40
N VAL A 91 9.64 -9.07 23.38
CA VAL A 91 8.59 -9.96 22.87
C VAL A 91 8.86 -11.38 23.35
N THR A 92 8.00 -11.89 24.23
CA THR A 92 8.05 -13.28 24.70
C THR A 92 7.19 -14.15 23.81
N THR A 93 7.74 -15.14 23.12
CA THR A 93 6.95 -16.07 22.31
C THR A 93 6.46 -17.22 23.19
N VAL A 94 5.14 -17.44 23.21
CA VAL A 94 4.58 -18.67 23.78
C VAL A 94 4.92 -19.80 22.80
N PRO A 95 5.54 -20.90 23.25
CA PRO A 95 5.80 -22.03 22.38
C PRO A 95 4.47 -22.53 21.80
N THR A 96 4.38 -22.62 20.47
CA THR A 96 3.26 -23.30 19.83
C THR A 96 3.29 -24.73 20.33
N ILE A 97 2.28 -25.12 21.11
CA ILE A 97 2.06 -26.51 21.46
C ILE A 97 1.83 -27.19 20.12
N ALA A 98 2.81 -27.97 19.65
CA ALA A 98 2.62 -28.80 18.49
C ALA A 98 1.40 -29.66 18.78
N ASP A 99 0.41 -29.60 17.89
CA ASP A 99 -0.85 -30.33 18.04
C ASP A 99 -0.48 -31.79 18.34
N VAL A 100 -0.72 -32.22 19.58
CA VAL A 100 -0.20 -33.49 20.07
C VAL A 100 -1.08 -34.56 19.45
N GLU A 101 -0.65 -35.08 18.30
CA GLU A 101 -1.18 -36.34 17.80
C GLU A 101 -1.02 -37.38 18.91
N MET A 102 -2.12 -38.08 19.22
CA MET A 102 -2.26 -39.07 20.29
C MET A 102 -1.39 -40.31 20.02
N ALA A 103 -0.06 -40.15 20.01
CA ALA A 103 0.90 -41.23 19.96
C ALA A 103 1.12 -41.77 21.39
N GLU A 104 1.04 -43.10 21.52
CA GLU A 104 1.08 -43.84 22.77
C GLU A 104 2.23 -43.43 23.69
N ALA A 105 1.87 -43.02 24.91
CA ALA A 105 2.65 -42.94 26.16
C ALA A 105 4.19 -43.04 26.02
N GLN A 106 4.82 -42.10 25.32
CA GLN A 106 6.27 -41.92 25.37
C GLN A 106 6.65 -40.85 26.40
N THR A 107 7.83 -41.08 26.97
CA THR A 107 8.48 -40.42 28.10
C THR A 107 8.27 -38.90 28.16
N PRO A 108 8.09 -38.28 29.35
CA PRO A 108 7.86 -36.84 29.49
C PRO A 108 8.99 -36.04 28.82
N GLN A 109 8.71 -35.46 27.66
CA GLN A 109 9.62 -34.52 27.01
C GLN A 109 9.67 -33.20 27.81
N PRO A 110 10.86 -32.58 27.96
CA PRO A 110 11.00 -31.31 28.65
C PRO A 110 10.17 -30.23 27.96
N GLN A 111 9.26 -29.59 28.71
CA GLN A 111 8.42 -28.52 28.17
C GLN A 111 9.30 -27.37 27.63
N PRO A 112 9.01 -26.87 26.42
CA PRO A 112 9.79 -25.79 25.81
C PRO A 112 9.68 -24.52 26.65
N LYS A 113 10.82 -24.01 27.13
CA LYS A 113 10.89 -22.74 27.86
C LYS A 113 10.52 -21.56 26.93
N PRO A 114 9.71 -20.59 27.37
CA PRO A 114 9.42 -19.38 26.61
C PRO A 114 10.70 -18.66 26.19
N ARG A 115 10.79 -18.30 24.91
CA ARG A 115 11.92 -17.51 24.39
C ARG A 115 11.53 -16.05 24.30
N THR A 116 12.45 -15.18 24.70
CA THR A 116 12.24 -13.74 24.70
C THR A 116 13.21 -13.09 23.73
N TYR A 117 12.70 -12.23 22.85
CA TYR A 117 13.49 -11.55 21.83
C TYR A 117 13.34 -10.03 21.98
N PRO A 118 14.45 -9.27 22.03
CA PRO A 118 14.39 -7.82 21.97
C PRO A 118 14.01 -7.36 20.56
N LEU A 119 13.00 -6.51 20.45
CA LEU A 119 12.54 -5.89 19.21
C LEU A 119 12.82 -4.39 19.27
N SER A 120 13.70 -3.89 18.39
CA SER A 120 14.01 -2.47 18.28
C SER A 120 13.28 -1.89 17.07
N LEU A 121 12.37 -0.94 17.30
CA LEU A 121 11.64 -0.25 16.23
C LEU A 121 11.97 1.25 16.29
N PRO A 122 12.02 1.96 15.15
CA PRO A 122 12.17 3.41 15.17
C PRO A 122 10.91 4.06 15.76
N LYS A 123 11.04 5.09 16.62
CA LYS A 123 9.86 5.80 17.18
C LYS A 123 9.01 6.40 16.05
N GLU A 124 9.66 6.87 15.00
CA GLU A 124 9.02 7.44 13.82
C GLU A 124 9.63 6.91 12.53
N LEU A 125 8.82 6.86 11.48
CA LEU A 125 9.28 6.54 10.14
C LEU A 125 9.81 7.82 9.46
N ALA A 126 11.02 7.75 8.92
CA ALA A 126 11.60 8.85 8.16
C ALA A 126 10.92 8.95 6.80
N ARG A 127 10.48 10.15 6.39
CA ARG A 127 10.01 10.38 5.03
C ARG A 127 11.20 10.76 4.13
N PRO A 128 11.31 10.21 2.91
CA PRO A 128 12.40 10.53 1.99
C PRO A 128 12.34 11.99 1.52
N GLU A 129 13.43 12.47 0.93
CA GLU A 129 13.42 13.76 0.25
C GLU A 129 12.45 13.74 -0.93
N TYR A 130 11.68 14.82 -1.10
CA TYR A 130 10.83 14.97 -2.26
C TYR A 130 11.65 14.87 -3.54
N LYS A 131 11.22 13.98 -4.43
CA LYS A 131 11.79 13.84 -5.76
C LYS A 131 10.64 13.86 -6.76
N GLU A 132 10.68 14.81 -7.67
CA GLU A 132 9.72 14.88 -8.74
C GLU A 132 9.88 13.67 -9.68
N VAL A 133 8.75 13.19 -10.22
CA VAL A 133 8.77 12.15 -11.23
C VAL A 133 9.47 12.68 -12.48
N PRO A 134 10.48 11.99 -13.01
CA PRO A 134 11.20 12.44 -14.19
C PRO A 134 10.27 12.42 -15.41
N VAL A 135 10.17 13.56 -16.10
CA VAL A 135 9.37 13.72 -17.34
C VAL A 135 9.76 12.68 -18.39
N GLU A 136 11.04 12.33 -18.45
CA GLU A 136 11.58 11.31 -19.35
C GLU A 136 10.95 9.92 -19.15
N SER A 137 10.52 9.58 -17.93
CA SER A 137 9.83 8.31 -17.67
C SER A 137 8.41 8.29 -18.24
N LEU A 138 7.74 9.45 -18.29
CA LEU A 138 6.44 9.60 -18.93
C LEU A 138 6.59 9.60 -20.47
N GLN A 139 7.59 10.31 -20.99
CA GLN A 139 7.92 10.34 -22.41
C GLN A 139 8.27 8.96 -22.98
N ALA A 140 8.95 8.12 -22.19
CA ALA A 140 9.27 6.75 -22.58
C ALA A 140 8.03 5.86 -22.77
N ILE A 141 6.92 6.20 -22.12
CA ILE A 141 5.64 5.48 -22.24
C ILE A 141 4.82 6.04 -23.40
N ASP A 142 4.65 7.36 -23.42
CA ASP A 142 3.97 8.07 -24.49
C ASP A 142 4.63 9.45 -24.69
N PRO A 143 5.33 9.68 -25.82
CA PRO A 143 5.96 10.96 -26.13
C PRO A 143 4.98 12.15 -26.11
N ALA A 144 3.69 11.95 -26.34
CA ALA A 144 2.69 13.02 -26.29
C ALA A 144 2.52 13.61 -24.87
N LEU A 145 2.91 12.86 -23.82
CA LEU A 145 2.84 13.30 -22.43
C LEU A 145 4.00 14.20 -22.02
N ALA A 146 4.98 14.45 -22.89
CA ALA A 146 6.15 15.30 -22.62
C ALA A 146 5.80 16.66 -22.03
N ASN A 147 4.70 17.26 -22.49
CA ASN A 147 4.27 18.61 -22.15
C ASN A 147 3.01 18.62 -21.27
N THR A 148 2.57 17.45 -20.80
CA THR A 148 1.38 17.32 -19.98
C THR A 148 1.78 17.42 -18.52
N ASP A 149 1.10 18.30 -17.78
CA ASP A 149 1.33 18.44 -16.34
C ASP A 149 1.01 17.11 -15.61
N ILE A 150 1.87 16.73 -14.68
CA ILE A 150 1.76 15.45 -14.00
C ILE A 150 0.53 15.36 -13.09
N GLU A 151 0.08 16.47 -12.51
CA GLU A 151 -1.13 16.47 -11.69
C GLU A 151 -2.34 16.20 -12.58
N HIS A 152 -2.39 16.79 -13.78
CA HIS A 152 -3.43 16.50 -14.76
C HIS A 152 -3.47 15.01 -15.17
N ILE A 153 -2.30 14.38 -15.33
CA ILE A 153 -2.21 12.94 -15.61
C ILE A 153 -2.80 12.14 -14.44
N ARG A 154 -2.40 12.46 -13.20
CA ARG A 154 -2.88 11.77 -11.99
C ARG A 154 -4.38 11.91 -11.81
N ASP A 155 -4.91 13.13 -11.93
CA ASP A 155 -6.35 13.40 -11.84
C ASP A 155 -7.15 12.59 -12.87
N SER A 156 -6.61 12.47 -14.09
CA SER A 156 -7.26 11.70 -15.16
C SER A 156 -7.21 10.19 -14.91
N LEU A 157 -6.12 9.69 -14.30
CA LEU A 157 -6.02 8.29 -13.90
C LEU A 157 -6.98 7.97 -12.75
N ASP A 158 -7.16 8.89 -11.80
CA ASP A 158 -8.09 8.72 -10.69
C ASP A 158 -9.53 8.58 -11.18
N LEU A 159 -9.93 9.32 -12.22
CA LEU A 159 -11.25 9.15 -12.87
C LEU A 159 -11.44 7.78 -13.55
N GLN A 160 -10.35 7.08 -13.87
CA GLN A 160 -10.37 5.79 -14.56
C GLN A 160 -10.00 4.61 -13.65
N ASN A 161 -9.78 4.85 -12.36
CA ASN A 161 -9.26 3.86 -11.41
C ASN A 161 -10.03 2.53 -11.42
N PHE A 162 -11.36 2.59 -11.48
CA PHE A 162 -12.23 1.43 -11.47
C PHE A 162 -12.02 0.56 -12.72
N ARG A 163 -11.97 1.19 -13.90
CA ARG A 163 -11.76 0.49 -15.19
C ARG A 163 -10.37 -0.13 -15.25
N LEU A 164 -9.36 0.61 -14.81
CA LEU A 164 -7.98 0.14 -14.72
C LEU A 164 -7.87 -1.07 -13.79
N MET A 165 -8.50 -1.03 -12.61
CA MET A 165 -8.49 -2.15 -11.67
C MET A 165 -9.28 -3.36 -12.16
N GLN A 166 -10.44 -3.14 -12.81
CA GLN A 166 -11.23 -4.20 -13.42
C GLN A 166 -10.42 -4.95 -14.48
N SER A 167 -9.67 -4.21 -15.31
CA SER A 167 -8.76 -4.80 -16.29
C SER A 167 -7.69 -5.69 -15.66
N LEU A 168 -7.05 -5.24 -14.56
CA LEU A 168 -6.06 -6.06 -13.87
C LEU A 168 -6.67 -7.35 -13.30
N ALA A 169 -7.93 -7.32 -12.89
CA ALA A 169 -8.63 -8.49 -12.34
C ALA A 169 -9.05 -9.51 -13.42
N SER A 170 -9.20 -9.11 -14.68
CA SER A 170 -9.60 -10.01 -15.78
C SER A 170 -8.42 -10.78 -16.40
N VAL A 171 -7.20 -10.47 -15.98
CA VAL A 171 -5.95 -11.00 -16.53
C VAL A 171 -5.50 -12.24 -15.79
N LYS A 172 -5.19 -13.29 -16.55
CA LYS A 172 -4.52 -14.51 -16.08
C LYS A 172 -3.13 -14.59 -16.69
N VAL A 173 -2.13 -14.79 -15.83
CA VAL A 173 -0.73 -14.89 -16.24
C VAL A 173 -0.39 -16.36 -16.46
N ASN A 174 0.14 -16.70 -17.64
CA ASN A 174 0.55 -18.06 -17.95
C ASN A 174 1.79 -18.46 -17.10
N VAL A 175 1.83 -19.71 -16.65
CA VAL A 175 2.87 -20.21 -15.74
C VAL A 175 4.22 -20.29 -16.45
N ILE A 176 5.29 -19.93 -15.74
CA ILE A 176 6.68 -20.02 -16.21
C ILE A 176 7.42 -21.03 -15.35
N GLU A 177 8.15 -21.96 -15.95
CA GLU A 177 8.79 -23.06 -15.20
C GLU A 177 10.19 -22.69 -14.68
N ASP A 178 11.03 -22.00 -15.47
CA ASP A 178 12.46 -21.91 -15.16
C ASP A 178 13.07 -20.50 -15.05
N LYS A 179 12.85 -19.65 -16.05
CA LYS A 179 13.52 -18.34 -16.15
C LYS A 179 12.51 -17.26 -16.49
N LEU A 180 12.66 -16.09 -15.86
CA LEU A 180 11.82 -14.93 -16.16
C LEU A 180 12.09 -14.47 -17.62
N PRO A 181 11.12 -14.61 -18.54
CA PRO A 181 11.30 -14.18 -19.92
C PRO A 181 11.20 -12.66 -20.03
N LYS A 182 11.64 -12.10 -21.15
CA LYS A 182 11.48 -10.67 -21.44
C LYS A 182 10.04 -10.30 -21.79
N GLU A 183 9.27 -11.27 -22.28
CA GLU A 183 7.89 -11.12 -22.72
C GLU A 183 7.11 -12.36 -22.26
N LEU A 184 5.84 -12.19 -21.91
CA LEU A 184 5.00 -13.28 -21.44
C LEU A 184 3.57 -13.10 -21.95
N SER A 185 2.99 -14.20 -22.43
CA SER A 185 1.59 -14.29 -22.81
C SER A 185 0.68 -14.26 -21.58
N ILE A 186 -0.34 -13.42 -21.61
CA ILE A 186 -1.44 -13.39 -20.65
C ILE A 186 -2.75 -13.72 -21.36
N THR A 187 -3.69 -14.34 -20.65
CA THR A 187 -5.06 -14.51 -21.13
C THR A 187 -5.97 -13.48 -20.49
N VAL A 188 -6.68 -12.71 -21.31
CA VAL A 188 -7.67 -11.73 -20.86
C VAL A 188 -9.07 -12.34 -20.97
N SER A 189 -9.76 -12.47 -19.82
CA SER A 189 -11.06 -13.17 -19.76
C SER A 189 -12.25 -12.29 -20.18
N GLU A 190 -12.12 -10.98 -20.02
CA GLU A 190 -13.13 -9.99 -20.33
C GLU A 190 -12.46 -8.85 -21.10
N ALA A 191 -12.96 -8.54 -22.28
CA ALA A 191 -12.46 -7.46 -23.12
C ALA A 191 -12.81 -6.10 -22.49
N THR A 192 -12.02 -5.69 -21.50
CA THR A 192 -12.06 -4.33 -20.99
C THR A 192 -11.39 -3.40 -22.00
N ALA A 193 -11.86 -2.16 -22.08
CA ALA A 193 -11.31 -1.19 -23.04
C ALA A 193 -9.86 -0.75 -22.75
N ILE A 194 -9.31 -1.07 -21.57
CA ILE A 194 -7.97 -0.62 -21.16
C ILE A 194 -7.19 -1.85 -20.71
N LEU A 195 -6.33 -2.39 -21.56
CA LEU A 195 -5.52 -3.56 -21.22
C LEU A 195 -4.26 -3.15 -20.42
N PRO A 196 -3.74 -4.04 -19.54
CA PRO A 196 -2.44 -3.82 -18.94
C PRO A 196 -1.35 -3.74 -20.02
N THR A 197 -0.38 -2.88 -19.78
CA THR A 197 0.71 -2.61 -20.73
C THR A 197 1.94 -3.49 -20.51
N HIS A 198 2.13 -3.97 -19.28
CA HIS A 198 3.34 -4.64 -18.82
C HIS A 198 3.01 -5.70 -17.77
N LEU A 199 3.92 -6.65 -17.60
CA LEU A 199 3.97 -7.50 -16.42
C LEU A 199 5.12 -7.07 -15.52
N LEU A 200 4.80 -6.65 -14.31
CA LEU A 200 5.78 -6.28 -13.31
C LEU A 200 6.23 -7.51 -12.51
N ALA A 201 7.49 -7.88 -12.64
CA ALA A 201 8.15 -8.91 -11.85
C ALA A 201 8.75 -8.29 -10.58
N VAL A 202 8.12 -8.54 -9.44
CA VAL A 202 8.55 -8.03 -8.13
C VAL A 202 9.29 -9.12 -7.38
N PHE A 203 10.46 -8.78 -6.87
CA PHE A 203 11.31 -9.69 -6.12
C PHE A 203 12.05 -8.99 -4.98
N GLY A 204 12.51 -9.78 -4.01
CA GLY A 204 13.25 -9.28 -2.85
C GLY A 204 14.76 -9.39 -2.99
N LYS A 205 15.49 -8.85 -2.02
CA LYS A 205 16.93 -9.12 -1.88
C LYS A 205 17.17 -10.64 -1.80
N PRO A 206 18.26 -11.15 -2.39
CA PRO A 206 18.59 -12.58 -2.30
C PRO A 206 18.79 -12.97 -0.82
N SER A 207 18.14 -14.05 -0.38
CA SER A 207 18.27 -14.59 0.97
C SER A 207 19.27 -15.76 1.05
N GLY A 208 20.17 -15.88 0.07
CA GLY A 208 21.13 -16.98 -0.07
C GLY A 208 21.30 -17.41 -1.52
N ASN A 209 21.91 -18.58 -1.74
CA ASN A 209 22.19 -19.16 -3.07
C ASN A 209 20.98 -19.88 -3.70
N GLY A 210 19.83 -19.89 -3.04
CA GLY A 210 18.62 -20.56 -3.51
C GLY A 210 17.86 -19.78 -4.59
N PRO A 211 16.89 -20.43 -5.27
CA PRO A 211 16.04 -19.77 -6.25
C PRO A 211 15.26 -18.61 -5.61
N ARG A 212 15.23 -17.47 -6.28
CA ARG A 212 14.53 -16.27 -5.81
C ARG A 212 13.03 -16.37 -6.10
N LYS A 213 12.20 -16.09 -5.09
CA LYS A 213 10.76 -15.94 -5.29
C LYS A 213 10.49 -14.64 -6.06
N VAL A 214 9.77 -14.76 -7.17
CA VAL A 214 9.30 -13.64 -7.99
C VAL A 214 7.78 -13.72 -8.09
N THR A 215 7.10 -12.59 -7.97
CA THR A 215 5.66 -12.50 -8.18
C THR A 215 5.38 -11.55 -9.35
N LEU A 216 4.51 -11.97 -10.27
CA LEU A 216 4.16 -11.20 -11.48
C LEU A 216 2.84 -10.47 -11.28
N TYR A 217 2.82 -9.17 -11.58
CA TYR A 217 1.65 -8.30 -11.48
C TYR A 217 1.36 -7.68 -12.85
N PRO A 218 0.16 -7.83 -13.44
CA PRO A 218 -0.21 -7.01 -14.59
C PRO A 218 -0.30 -5.54 -14.17
N VAL A 219 0.23 -4.62 -14.97
CA VAL A 219 0.28 -3.19 -14.63
C VAL A 219 0.09 -2.29 -15.86
N HIS A 220 -0.44 -1.09 -15.59
CA HIS A 220 -0.41 0.05 -16.49
C HIS A 220 0.84 0.88 -16.14
N SER A 221 1.82 0.93 -17.04
CA SER A 221 3.08 1.63 -16.81
C SER A 221 2.86 3.10 -16.46
N LEU A 222 1.85 3.74 -17.06
CA LEU A 222 1.50 5.14 -16.80
C LEU A 222 1.11 5.40 -15.34
N VAL A 223 0.38 4.48 -14.71
CA VAL A 223 0.00 4.60 -13.28
C VAL A 223 1.24 4.57 -12.40
N LEU A 224 2.16 3.63 -12.66
CA LEU A 224 3.38 3.51 -11.88
C LEU A 224 4.36 4.66 -12.15
N ALA A 225 4.59 5.02 -13.41
CA ALA A 225 5.52 6.08 -13.79
C ALA A 225 5.05 7.45 -13.28
N SER A 226 3.75 7.74 -13.29
CA SER A 226 3.23 9.01 -12.77
C SER A 226 3.28 9.12 -11.24
N GLN A 227 3.41 8.02 -10.50
CA GLN A 227 3.36 8.01 -9.03
C GLN A 227 4.70 7.68 -8.36
N CYS A 228 5.63 7.02 -9.06
CA CYS A 228 6.88 6.51 -8.51
C CYS A 228 8.10 7.20 -9.14
N ALA A 229 8.78 8.08 -8.41
CA ALA A 229 9.91 8.86 -8.91
C ALA A 229 11.24 8.09 -9.02
N ASN A 230 11.33 6.90 -8.42
CA ASN A 230 12.56 6.07 -8.43
C ASN A 230 12.48 4.87 -9.37
N LEU A 231 11.38 4.71 -10.12
CA LEU A 231 11.30 3.64 -11.10
C LEU A 231 12.23 3.91 -12.29
N PRO A 232 12.94 2.89 -12.79
CA PRO A 232 13.57 2.94 -14.09
C PRO A 232 12.53 3.21 -15.20
N LYS A 233 13.00 3.70 -16.35
CA LYS A 233 12.16 3.86 -17.54
C LYS A 233 11.57 2.51 -17.93
N PHE A 234 10.28 2.49 -18.23
CA PHE A 234 9.62 1.29 -18.75
C PHE A 234 10.13 0.99 -20.16
N PRO A 235 10.23 -0.29 -20.56
CA PRO A 235 10.44 -0.64 -21.96
C PRO A 235 9.24 -0.17 -22.80
N ALA A 236 9.45 -0.05 -24.12
CA ALA A 236 8.35 0.28 -25.02
C ALA A 236 7.28 -0.82 -24.94
N ALA A 237 6.01 -0.41 -24.83
CA ALA A 237 4.90 -1.35 -24.86
C ALA A 237 4.79 -1.99 -26.25
N LEU A 238 4.44 -3.27 -26.28
CA LEU A 238 4.15 -3.96 -27.53
C LEU A 238 2.82 -3.46 -28.13
N PRO A 239 2.68 -3.47 -29.47
CA PRO A 239 1.39 -3.18 -30.10
C PRO A 239 0.32 -4.14 -29.56
N VAL A 240 -0.79 -3.59 -29.07
CA VAL A 240 -1.91 -4.40 -28.60
C VAL A 240 -2.59 -5.00 -29.83
N PRO A 241 -2.71 -6.35 -29.94
CA PRO A 241 -3.41 -6.97 -31.04
C PRO A 241 -4.88 -6.51 -31.07
N LEU A 242 -5.46 -6.40 -32.28
CA LEU A 242 -6.88 -6.10 -32.45
C LEU A 242 -7.70 -7.26 -31.90
N LEU A 243 -8.62 -6.99 -30.98
CA LEU A 243 -9.42 -8.06 -30.41
C LEU A 243 -10.42 -8.60 -31.44
N GLU A 244 -10.33 -9.89 -31.80
CA GLU A 244 -11.22 -10.54 -32.76
C GLU A 244 -12.22 -11.54 -32.15
N ASN A 245 -12.01 -12.16 -30.98
CA ASN A 245 -12.91 -13.29 -30.57
C ASN A 245 -13.13 -13.52 -29.06
N GLY A 246 -13.07 -12.49 -28.20
CA GLY A 246 -13.63 -12.52 -26.83
C GLY A 246 -12.84 -13.30 -25.77
N LYS A 247 -11.81 -14.07 -26.14
CA LYS A 247 -10.74 -14.53 -25.24
C LYS A 247 -9.42 -14.43 -25.98
N GLU A 248 -8.48 -13.70 -25.40
CA GLU A 248 -7.26 -13.37 -26.13
C GLU A 248 -6.01 -13.56 -25.33
N GLU A 249 -5.01 -14.07 -26.03
CA GLU A 249 -3.65 -14.12 -25.58
C GLU A 249 -2.92 -12.86 -26.03
N VAL A 250 -2.51 -12.05 -25.06
CA VAL A 250 -1.74 -10.83 -25.30
C VAL A 250 -0.33 -11.05 -24.79
N GLN A 251 0.68 -10.76 -25.60
CA GLN A 251 2.07 -10.75 -25.13
C GLN A 251 2.39 -9.40 -24.50
N LEU A 252 2.91 -9.42 -23.27
CA LEU A 252 3.32 -8.22 -22.57
C LEU A 252 4.81 -8.26 -22.22
N PRO A 253 5.52 -7.12 -22.33
CA PRO A 253 6.88 -7.02 -21.83
C PRO A 253 6.92 -7.16 -20.30
N VAL A 254 7.93 -7.89 -19.82
CA VAL A 254 8.20 -8.12 -18.41
C VAL A 254 9.18 -7.06 -17.90
N PHE A 255 8.73 -6.26 -16.94
CA PHE A 255 9.53 -5.23 -16.27
C PHE A 255 9.83 -5.67 -14.84
N SER A 256 11.08 -5.65 -14.41
CA SER A 256 11.47 -6.24 -13.13
C SER A 256 11.95 -5.19 -12.12
N ILE A 257 11.53 -5.31 -10.86
CA ILE A 257 11.94 -4.42 -9.77
C ILE A 257 12.31 -5.20 -8.50
N CYS A 258 13.35 -4.72 -7.82
CA CYS A 258 13.74 -5.23 -6.50
C CYS A 258 13.11 -4.35 -5.42
N LEU A 259 12.32 -4.95 -4.54
CA LEU A 259 11.73 -4.25 -3.39
C LEU A 259 12.30 -4.75 -2.06
N PRO A 260 12.42 -3.88 -1.04
CA PRO A 260 12.80 -4.29 0.31
C PRO A 260 11.85 -5.34 0.91
N PHE A 261 10.55 -5.19 0.68
CA PHE A 261 9.52 -6.06 1.24
C PHE A 261 8.48 -6.46 0.18
N PRO A 262 8.80 -7.37 -0.75
CA PRO A 262 7.96 -7.70 -1.91
C PRO A 262 6.51 -8.08 -1.56
N GLN A 263 6.28 -8.66 -0.38
CA GLN A 263 4.99 -9.17 0.05
C GLN A 263 3.94 -8.06 0.22
N SER A 264 4.34 -6.82 0.51
CA SER A 264 3.41 -5.68 0.63
C SER A 264 3.05 -5.05 -0.72
N TYR A 265 3.72 -5.43 -1.81
CA TYR A 265 3.54 -4.76 -3.10
C TYR A 265 2.12 -4.90 -3.65
N ALA A 266 1.46 -6.05 -3.46
CA ALA A 266 0.09 -6.25 -3.95
C ALA A 266 -0.87 -5.16 -3.42
N LEU A 267 -0.81 -4.91 -2.11
CA LEU A 267 -1.63 -3.92 -1.45
C LEU A 267 -1.21 -2.48 -1.81
N LEU A 268 0.10 -2.21 -1.88
CA LEU A 268 0.61 -0.93 -2.34
C LEU A 268 0.14 -0.62 -3.75
N SER A 269 0.23 -1.59 -4.67
CA SER A 269 -0.22 -1.44 -6.05
C SER A 269 -1.71 -1.10 -6.09
N ARG A 270 -2.55 -1.78 -5.31
CA ARG A 270 -3.99 -1.47 -5.24
C ARG A 270 -4.23 -0.04 -4.76
N TYR A 271 -3.48 0.42 -3.76
CA TYR A 271 -3.55 1.81 -3.32
C TYR A 271 -3.18 2.81 -4.43
N LEU A 272 -2.12 2.53 -5.21
CA LEU A 272 -1.71 3.41 -6.32
C LEU A 272 -2.82 3.60 -7.37
N TYR A 273 -3.67 2.59 -7.57
CA TYR A 273 -4.83 2.71 -8.45
C TYR A 273 -6.03 3.38 -7.76
N THR A 274 -6.38 2.94 -6.55
CA THR A 274 -7.69 3.30 -5.96
C THR A 274 -7.64 4.48 -5.00
N LYS A 275 -6.45 4.89 -4.55
CA LYS A 275 -6.23 5.90 -3.50
C LYS A 275 -7.06 5.63 -2.22
N ASN A 276 -7.38 4.37 -1.97
CA ASN A 276 -8.26 3.99 -0.86
C ASN A 276 -7.44 3.74 0.41
N ILE A 277 -7.43 4.73 1.30
CA ILE A 277 -6.73 4.68 2.58
C ILE A 277 -7.41 3.72 3.56
N ASP A 278 -8.74 3.62 3.54
CA ASP A 278 -9.47 2.72 4.45
C ASP A 278 -9.01 1.28 4.28
N LEU A 279 -8.84 0.82 3.05
CA LEU A 279 -8.34 -0.52 2.77
C LEU A 279 -6.93 -0.74 3.33
N LEU A 280 -6.06 0.27 3.29
CA LEU A 280 -4.74 0.19 3.91
C LEU A 280 -4.85 0.05 5.43
N LEU A 281 -5.66 0.89 6.07
CA LEU A 281 -5.93 0.85 7.51
C LEU A 281 -6.43 -0.53 7.94
N HIS A 282 -7.44 -1.06 7.23
CA HIS A 282 -8.04 -2.37 7.50
C HIS A 282 -7.05 -3.53 7.30
N THR A 283 -6.05 -3.38 6.44
CA THR A 283 -5.12 -4.47 6.15
C THR A 283 -3.93 -4.49 7.10
N TYR A 284 -3.46 -3.33 7.56
CA TYR A 284 -2.26 -3.24 8.41
C TYR A 284 -2.58 -3.16 9.90
N LEU A 285 -3.78 -2.73 10.29
CA LEU A 285 -4.26 -2.82 11.66
C LEU A 285 -4.97 -4.16 11.85
N PRO A 286 -4.79 -4.83 13.01
CA PRO A 286 -5.41 -6.13 13.26
C PRO A 286 -6.93 -6.03 13.46
N ARG A 287 -7.46 -4.83 13.68
CA ARG A 287 -8.87 -4.49 13.70
C ARG A 287 -9.10 -3.21 12.88
N PRO A 288 -10.18 -3.13 12.09
CA PRO A 288 -10.59 -1.91 11.43
C PRO A 288 -10.76 -0.75 12.43
N PRO A 289 -10.14 0.41 12.19
CA PRO A 289 -10.38 1.58 13.03
C PRO A 289 -11.78 2.15 12.77
N PRO A 290 -12.31 2.99 13.68
CA PRO A 290 -13.57 3.69 13.46
C PRO A 290 -13.51 4.62 12.23
N PRO A 291 -14.66 4.96 11.62
CA PRO A 291 -14.71 6.00 10.59
C PRO A 291 -14.12 7.32 11.09
N SER A 292 -13.52 8.12 10.21
CA SER A 292 -12.88 9.40 10.56
C SER A 292 -11.63 9.27 11.44
N PHE A 293 -11.01 8.08 11.51
CA PHE A 293 -9.78 7.88 12.27
C PHE A 293 -8.62 8.78 11.78
N MET A 294 -8.58 9.04 10.47
CA MET A 294 -7.63 9.98 9.88
C MET A 294 -7.89 11.43 10.30
N ASP A 295 -9.17 11.82 10.42
CA ASP A 295 -9.57 13.19 10.71
C ASP A 295 -9.44 13.55 12.20
N ASN A 296 -9.74 12.59 13.10
CA ASN A 296 -9.73 12.77 14.55
C ASN A 296 -8.58 12.01 15.21
N ARG A 297 -7.39 12.15 14.62
CA ARG A 297 -6.19 11.40 15.02
C ARG A 297 -5.89 11.54 16.52
N ASP A 298 -5.84 12.76 17.03
CA ASP A 298 -5.35 13.02 18.40
C ASP A 298 -6.30 12.42 19.46
N ASP A 299 -7.59 12.48 19.22
CA ASP A 299 -8.62 11.96 20.14
C ASP A 299 -8.73 10.43 20.07
N LEU A 300 -8.64 9.84 18.87
CA LEU A 300 -8.94 8.42 18.65
C LEU A 300 -7.71 7.51 18.76
N LEU A 301 -6.49 8.02 18.56
CA LEU A 301 -5.29 7.19 18.54
C LEU A 301 -5.10 6.40 19.83
N LEU A 302 -5.24 7.06 20.99
CA LEU A 302 -5.05 6.40 22.28
C LEU A 302 -6.16 5.37 22.55
N ALA A 303 -7.41 5.68 22.22
CA ALA A 303 -8.54 4.78 22.39
C ALA A 303 -8.36 3.51 21.54
N VAL A 304 -8.03 3.67 20.25
CA VAL A 304 -7.76 2.54 19.34
C VAL A 304 -6.55 1.74 19.81
N ALA A 305 -5.44 2.39 20.16
CA ALA A 305 -4.25 1.69 20.64
C ALA A 305 -4.51 0.87 21.92
N THR A 306 -5.34 1.40 22.83
CA THR A 306 -5.75 0.70 24.05
C THR A 306 -6.61 -0.53 23.74
N ASP A 307 -7.60 -0.39 22.85
CA ASP A 307 -8.43 -1.52 22.39
C ASP A 307 -7.57 -2.61 21.74
N LEU A 308 -6.62 -2.22 20.89
CA LEU A 308 -5.69 -3.15 20.25
C LEU A 308 -4.80 -3.89 21.26
N ALA A 309 -4.27 -3.17 22.25
CA ALA A 309 -3.43 -3.74 23.29
C ALA A 309 -4.19 -4.72 24.20
N ALA A 310 -5.47 -4.45 24.47
CA ALA A 310 -6.33 -5.32 25.27
C ALA A 310 -6.77 -6.58 24.48
N THR A 311 -6.97 -6.45 23.16
CA THR A 311 -7.55 -7.50 22.32
C THR A 311 -6.49 -8.44 21.72
N PHE A 312 -5.31 -7.91 21.35
CA PHE A 312 -4.33 -8.66 20.58
C PHE A 312 -3.03 -8.91 21.35
N THR A 313 -2.40 -10.04 21.06
CA THR A 313 -1.11 -10.37 21.66
C THR A 313 0.02 -9.49 21.12
N ILE A 314 1.08 -9.32 21.92
CA ILE A 314 2.29 -8.55 21.54
C ILE A 314 2.88 -9.07 20.22
N GLN A 315 2.86 -10.39 19.96
CA GLN A 315 3.42 -10.95 18.73
C GLN A 315 2.60 -10.57 17.49
N THR A 316 1.26 -10.49 17.63
CA THR A 316 0.36 -10.05 16.56
C THR A 316 0.62 -8.59 16.22
N LEU A 317 0.67 -7.73 17.24
CA LEU A 317 0.97 -6.30 17.08
C LEU A 317 2.36 -6.08 16.45
N ALA A 318 3.37 -6.81 16.92
CA ALA A 318 4.72 -6.74 16.37
C ALA A 318 4.78 -7.18 14.90
N LYS A 319 4.05 -8.24 14.54
CA LYS A 319 3.94 -8.71 13.14
C LYS A 319 3.29 -7.65 12.24
N CYS A 320 2.22 -6.99 12.71
CA CYS A 320 1.59 -5.87 12.00
C CYS A 320 2.57 -4.71 11.80
N ALA A 321 3.30 -4.33 12.86
CA ALA A 321 4.32 -3.28 12.79
C ALA A 321 5.42 -3.62 11.78
N ILE A 322 5.98 -4.83 11.81
CA ILE A 322 7.00 -5.27 10.84
C ILE A 322 6.47 -5.21 9.40
N SER A 323 5.23 -5.64 9.17
CA SER A 323 4.59 -5.59 7.85
C SER A 323 4.41 -4.15 7.36
N LEU A 324 3.95 -3.24 8.24
CA LEU A 324 3.80 -1.82 7.93
C LEU A 324 5.14 -1.13 7.67
N HIS A 325 6.18 -1.48 8.44
CA HIS A 325 7.54 -1.01 8.15
C HIS A 325 8.01 -1.49 6.77
N GLY A 326 7.68 -2.71 6.38
CA GLY A 326 7.92 -3.21 5.02
C GLY A 326 7.19 -2.41 3.93
N LEU A 327 5.94 -1.99 4.17
CA LEU A 327 5.22 -1.07 3.28
C LEU A 327 5.98 0.25 3.15
N TRP A 328 6.34 0.87 4.27
CA TRP A 328 7.12 2.11 4.30
C TRP A 328 8.41 2.01 3.49
N GLN A 329 9.18 0.93 3.67
CA GLN A 329 10.40 0.69 2.90
C GLN A 329 10.15 0.62 1.40
N ASN A 330 9.06 -0.02 0.97
CA ASN A 330 8.69 -0.07 -0.44
C ASN A 330 8.27 1.31 -0.98
N VAL A 331 7.51 2.09 -0.21
CA VAL A 331 7.10 3.46 -0.57
C VAL A 331 8.34 4.33 -0.77
N CYS A 332 9.32 4.24 0.14
CA CYS A 332 10.63 4.88 -0.01
C CYS A 332 11.38 4.41 -1.27
N ALA A 333 11.47 3.09 -1.47
CA ALA A 333 12.21 2.51 -2.59
C ALA A 333 11.64 2.94 -3.95
N LEU A 334 10.31 3.02 -4.06
CA LEU A 334 9.61 3.47 -5.28
C LEU A 334 9.61 4.99 -5.45
N GLY A 335 9.93 5.75 -4.40
CA GLY A 335 9.91 7.21 -4.44
C GLY A 335 8.49 7.74 -4.62
N ILE A 336 7.54 7.23 -3.82
CA ILE A 336 6.15 7.66 -3.85
C ILE A 336 5.97 8.87 -2.94
N PHE A 337 5.40 9.95 -3.50
CA PHE A 337 5.14 11.21 -2.79
C PHE A 337 3.64 11.50 -2.81
N ASP A 338 2.93 10.91 -1.85
CA ASP A 338 1.49 11.02 -1.67
C ASP A 338 1.19 11.32 -0.20
N ASP A 339 0.66 12.52 0.08
CA ASP A 339 0.47 13.02 1.45
C ASP A 339 -0.46 12.13 2.27
N GLU A 340 -1.56 11.68 1.69
CA GLU A 340 -2.56 10.85 2.36
C GLU A 340 -1.98 9.48 2.70
N LEU A 341 -1.23 8.86 1.77
CA LEU A 341 -0.52 7.61 2.04
C LEU A 341 0.44 7.76 3.22
N TRP A 342 1.24 8.83 3.20
CA TRP A 342 2.24 9.07 4.22
C TRP A 342 1.64 9.37 5.59
N ASP A 343 0.55 10.15 5.64
CA ASP A 343 -0.16 10.44 6.89
C ASP A 343 -0.84 9.17 7.45
N ALA A 344 -1.39 8.31 6.58
CA ALA A 344 -1.94 7.02 6.99
C ALA A 344 -0.87 6.06 7.54
N ILE A 345 0.31 6.00 6.89
CA ILE A 345 1.44 5.20 7.38
C ILE A 345 1.90 5.70 8.76
N ASP A 346 2.04 7.01 8.95
CA ASP A 346 2.45 7.59 10.23
C ASP A 346 1.41 7.31 11.32
N LEU A 347 0.11 7.44 11.01
CA LEU A 347 -0.97 7.15 11.94
C LEU A 347 -0.99 5.68 12.37
N MET A 348 -0.95 4.75 11.40
CA MET A 348 -0.91 3.32 11.70
C MET A 348 0.33 2.94 12.51
N TRP A 349 1.49 3.52 12.16
CA TRP A 349 2.75 3.26 12.84
C TRP A 349 2.69 3.68 14.31
N GLN A 350 2.25 4.92 14.57
CA GLN A 350 2.10 5.42 15.94
C GLN A 350 1.06 4.62 16.73
N THR A 351 -0.07 4.27 16.11
CA THR A 351 -1.12 3.46 16.76
C THR A 351 -0.58 2.09 17.19
N LEU A 352 0.15 1.40 16.30
CA LEU A 352 0.75 0.09 16.60
C LEU A 352 1.86 0.18 17.66
N LEU A 353 2.71 1.22 17.62
CA LEU A 353 3.75 1.41 18.63
C LEU A 353 3.15 1.75 20.00
N THR A 354 2.10 2.59 20.05
CA THR A 354 1.39 2.90 21.30
C THR A 354 0.70 1.65 21.85
N ALA A 355 0.05 0.84 21.01
CA ALA A 355 -0.54 -0.43 21.43
C ALA A 355 0.51 -1.40 21.98
N LEU A 356 1.68 -1.52 21.33
CA LEU A 356 2.81 -2.32 21.83
C LEU A 356 3.34 -1.80 23.17
N ALA A 357 3.44 -0.48 23.34
CA ALA A 357 3.88 0.13 24.58
C ALA A 357 2.89 -0.16 25.74
N ILE A 358 1.58 -0.07 25.49
CA ILE A 358 0.53 -0.42 26.46
C ILE A 358 0.60 -1.91 26.79
N ALA A 359 0.62 -2.79 25.78
CA ALA A 359 0.62 -4.24 25.96
C ALA A 359 1.87 -4.78 26.68
N THR A 360 2.98 -4.03 26.64
CA THR A 360 4.23 -4.37 27.35
C THR A 360 4.35 -3.70 28.72
N GLY A 361 3.32 -2.98 29.18
CA GLY A 361 3.29 -2.30 30.48
C GLY A 361 4.17 -1.05 30.54
N LYS A 362 4.48 -0.42 29.40
CA LYS A 362 5.34 0.77 29.30
C LYS A 362 4.71 1.89 28.45
N PRO A 363 3.49 2.36 28.76
CA PRO A 363 2.80 3.37 27.94
C PRO A 363 3.57 4.69 27.81
N GLY A 364 4.35 5.07 28.82
CA GLY A 364 5.17 6.29 28.83
C GLY A 364 6.29 6.34 27.78
N MET A 365 6.54 5.26 27.03
CA MET A 365 7.52 5.28 25.92
C MET A 365 6.99 6.03 24.68
N MET A 366 5.66 6.12 24.52
CA MET A 366 5.02 6.73 23.35
C MET A 366 4.24 8.00 23.71
N LEU A 367 3.73 8.11 24.93
CA LEU A 367 3.06 9.31 25.41
C LEU A 367 4.12 10.30 25.89
N ASP A 368 4.38 11.34 25.09
CA ASP A 368 5.32 12.39 25.49
C ASP A 368 4.85 13.01 26.81
N GLN A 369 5.75 13.08 27.80
CA GLN A 369 5.48 13.64 29.14
C GLN A 369 5.32 15.18 29.12
N SER A 370 5.01 15.77 27.97
CA SER A 370 4.93 17.23 27.76
C SER A 370 3.84 17.93 28.56
N GLY A 371 3.06 17.19 29.36
CA GLY A 371 2.11 17.71 30.34
C GLY A 371 2.63 17.82 31.78
N GLN A 372 3.84 17.33 32.12
CA GLN A 372 4.44 17.61 33.45
C GLN A 372 5.15 18.97 33.45
N VAL A 373 4.41 20.02 33.16
CA VAL A 373 4.81 21.40 33.47
C VAL A 373 4.45 21.65 34.93
N THR A 374 5.45 21.52 35.81
CA THR A 374 5.62 22.25 37.08
C THR A 374 4.35 22.60 37.85
N GLN A 375 3.87 21.67 38.69
CA GLN A 375 2.99 21.99 39.83
C GLN A 375 3.78 22.36 41.12
N ASP A 376 5.11 22.46 41.06
CA ASP A 376 5.99 22.74 42.21
C ASP A 376 6.38 24.23 42.38
N GLU A 377 5.88 25.16 41.56
CA GLU A 377 6.20 26.60 41.67
C GLU A 377 5.07 27.44 42.29
N ALA A 378 4.36 26.89 43.28
CA ALA A 378 3.31 27.60 44.03
C ALA A 378 3.48 27.57 45.56
N ALA A 379 4.71 27.32 46.06
CA ALA A 379 5.05 27.42 47.47
C ALA A 379 6.15 28.47 47.73
N ALA A 380 5.93 29.70 47.28
CA ALA A 380 6.69 30.85 47.79
C ALA A 380 5.95 31.45 48.99
N PRO A 381 6.53 31.47 50.20
CA PRO A 381 5.90 32.10 51.36
C PRO A 381 5.94 33.62 51.20
N VAL A 382 4.76 34.24 51.26
CA VAL A 382 4.59 35.70 51.36
C VAL A 382 5.30 36.17 52.64
N ARG A 383 6.46 36.81 52.49
CA ARG A 383 7.12 37.55 53.59
C ARG A 383 6.30 38.80 53.88
N ALA A 384 5.75 38.87 55.08
CA ALA A 384 5.18 40.08 55.66
C ALA A 384 6.28 41.15 55.79
N VAL A 385 6.00 42.36 55.28
CA VAL A 385 6.78 43.57 55.52
C VAL A 385 6.11 44.32 56.67
N LEU A 386 6.90 44.60 57.71
CA LEU A 386 6.59 45.52 58.82
C LEU A 386 6.91 46.96 58.41
#